data_AF-A0A9X1FA74-F1
#
_entry.id   AF-A0A9X1FA74-F1
#
_cell.length_a   1.000
_cell.length_b   1.000
_cell.length_c   1.000
_cell.angle_alpha   90.00
_cell.angle_beta   90.00
_cell.angle_gamma   90.00
#
_symmetry.space_group_name_H-M   'P 1'
#
loop_
_entity.id
_entity.type
_entity.pdbx_description
1 polymer ?
#
loop_
_entity_poly.entity_id
_entity_poly.type
_entity_poly.pdbx_seq_one_letter_code
_entity_poly.pdbx_strand_id
1 'polypeptide(L)'
;MKYFKHQQHEIMHWKTKNKLINNTTKIYLIEPEEDKAIELRLQLHQEYIAFELHLPIPKHIQYKSLLHGGFNYNPETDIPITHYQIKRVIRNLENSKFYRNNKSETIDELIVLLNSMSCFL
;
A
#
# COMPACT_ATOMS: atom_id res chain seq x y z
N MET A 1 -15.11 -34.69 -12.75
CA MET A 1 -14.20 -33.52 -12.77
C MET A 1 -14.80 -32.42 -11.91
N LYS A 2 -14.19 -32.12 -10.76
CA LYS A 2 -14.65 -31.05 -9.88
C LYS A 2 -14.20 -29.71 -10.47
N TYR A 3 -15.17 -28.84 -10.75
CA TYR A 3 -14.95 -27.47 -11.20
C TYR A 3 -14.07 -26.75 -10.18
N PHE A 4 -12.88 -26.31 -10.60
CA PHE A 4 -12.10 -25.31 -9.88
C PHE A 4 -12.92 -24.01 -9.92
N LYS A 5 -13.61 -23.71 -8.82
CA LYS A 5 -14.03 -22.34 -8.54
C LYS A 5 -12.74 -21.53 -8.39
N HIS A 6 -12.32 -20.88 -9.47
CA HIS A 6 -11.48 -19.70 -9.34
C HIS A 6 -12.27 -18.74 -8.44
N GLN A 7 -11.89 -18.70 -7.16
CA GLN A 7 -12.29 -17.61 -6.30
C GLN A 7 -11.75 -16.36 -6.99
N GLN A 8 -12.64 -15.62 -7.64
CA GLN A 8 -12.37 -14.26 -8.03
C GLN A 8 -12.22 -13.50 -6.71
N HIS A 9 -11.00 -13.50 -6.15
CA HIS A 9 -10.59 -12.47 -5.22
C HIS A 9 -10.96 -11.16 -5.89
N GLU A 10 -11.72 -10.31 -5.20
CA GLU A 10 -12.19 -9.04 -5.73
C GLU A 10 -10.98 -8.12 -5.93
N ILE A 11 -10.31 -8.32 -7.06
CA ILE A 11 -9.12 -7.60 -7.47
C ILE A 11 -9.56 -6.18 -7.74
N MET A 12 -8.94 -5.24 -7.02
CA MET A 12 -8.95 -3.81 -7.28
C MET A 12 -9.18 -3.52 -8.77
N HIS A 13 -10.15 -2.66 -9.09
CA HIS A 13 -10.56 -2.41 -10.46
C HIS A 13 -9.36 -2.11 -11.37
N TRP A 14 -9.31 -2.74 -12.56
CA TRP A 14 -8.12 -2.74 -13.42
C TRP A 14 -7.59 -1.33 -13.75
N LYS A 15 -8.50 -0.35 -13.97
CA LYS A 15 -8.11 1.05 -14.21
C LYS A 15 -7.37 1.65 -13.02
N THR A 16 -7.82 1.34 -11.81
CA THR A 16 -7.20 1.79 -10.57
C THR A 16 -5.83 1.15 -10.40
N LYS A 17 -5.75 -0.17 -10.60
CA LYS A 17 -4.47 -0.91 -10.58
C LYS A 17 -3.47 -0.32 -11.58
N ASN A 18 -3.87 -0.09 -12.83
CA ASN A 18 -2.99 0.50 -13.85
C ASN A 18 -2.59 1.94 -13.54
N LYS A 19 -3.51 2.75 -13.00
CA LYS A 19 -3.19 4.11 -12.55
C LYS A 19 -2.10 4.07 -11.47
N LEU A 20 -2.24 3.18 -10.49
CA LEU A 20 -1.24 3.01 -9.44
C LEU A 20 0.10 2.52 -10.00
N ILE A 21 0.09 1.51 -10.86
CA ILE A 21 1.31 0.94 -11.44
C ILE A 21 2.11 1.99 -12.22
N ASN A 22 1.43 2.82 -13.02
CA ASN A 22 2.11 3.73 -13.95
C ASN A 22 2.38 5.12 -13.37
N ASN A 23 1.62 5.55 -12.35
CA ASN A 23 1.65 6.95 -11.90
C ASN A 23 2.10 7.10 -10.44
N THR A 24 2.42 6.01 -9.73
CA THR A 24 3.00 6.12 -8.39
C THR A 24 4.41 6.66 -8.49
N THR A 25 4.64 7.80 -7.84
CA THR A 25 5.92 8.51 -7.84
C THR A 25 6.75 8.25 -6.58
N LYS A 26 6.07 7.99 -5.46
CA LYS A 26 6.71 7.76 -4.15
C LYS A 26 5.88 6.77 -3.33
N ILE A 27 6.59 5.99 -2.51
CA ILE A 27 5.98 5.02 -1.61
C ILE A 27 6.42 5.35 -0.18
N TYR A 28 5.45 5.40 0.72
CA TYR A 28 5.69 5.66 2.14
C TYR A 28 5.12 4.55 3.01
N LEU A 29 5.78 4.32 4.14
CA LEU A 29 5.30 3.43 5.19
C LEU A 29 5.11 4.20 6.49
N ILE A 30 4.15 3.74 7.29
CA ILE A 30 4.04 4.08 8.70
C ILE A 30 4.53 2.89 9.51
N GLU A 31 5.62 3.10 10.25
CA GLU A 31 6.33 2.07 10.99
C GLU A 31 6.30 2.33 12.50
N PRO A 32 5.37 1.72 13.25
CA PRO A 32 5.36 1.82 14.71
C PRO A 32 6.58 1.16 15.37
N GLU A 33 7.20 0.17 14.71
CA GLU A 33 8.37 -0.57 15.16
C GLU A 33 9.30 -0.83 13.97
N GLU A 34 10.59 -1.06 14.20
CA GLU A 34 11.59 -1.27 13.15
C GLU A 34 11.20 -2.41 12.20
N ASP A 35 11.19 -2.13 10.89
CA ASP A 35 10.78 -3.05 9.82
C ASP A 35 9.34 -3.59 9.96
N LYS A 36 8.48 -2.99 10.80
CA LYS A 36 7.06 -3.33 10.96
C LYS A 36 6.19 -2.15 10.53
N ALA A 37 5.46 -2.32 9.45
CA ALA A 37 4.49 -1.38 8.93
C ALA A 37 3.05 -1.74 9.32
N ILE A 38 2.21 -0.71 9.43
CA ILE A 38 0.76 -0.84 9.59
C ILE A 38 -0.03 -0.12 8.49
N GLU A 39 0.63 0.77 7.75
CA GLU A 39 0.02 1.51 6.66
C GLU A 39 1.03 1.69 5.51
N LEU A 40 0.55 1.52 4.28
CA LEU A 40 1.26 1.82 3.04
C LEU A 40 0.56 3.00 2.36
N ARG A 41 1.32 4.04 2.01
CA ARG A 41 0.82 5.17 1.23
C ARG A 41 1.49 5.21 -0.14
N LEU A 42 0.67 5.27 -1.18
CA LEU A 42 1.13 5.45 -2.56
C LEU A 42 0.84 6.88 -2.99
N GLN A 43 1.89 7.65 -3.26
CA GLN A 43 1.75 9.00 -3.78
C GLN A 43 1.79 8.98 -5.31
N LEU A 44 0.76 9.56 -5.91
CA LEU A 44 0.74 9.98 -7.30
C LEU A 44 1.06 11.48 -7.36
N HIS A 45 0.88 12.14 -8.51
CA HIS A 45 1.31 13.53 -8.71
C HIS A 45 0.86 14.51 -7.60
N GLN A 46 -0.45 14.81 -7.50
CA GLN A 46 -1.03 15.73 -6.51
C GLN A 46 -2.02 15.02 -5.57
N GLU A 47 -2.00 13.69 -5.57
CA GLU A 47 -2.92 12.87 -4.80
C GLU A 47 -2.17 11.69 -4.19
N TYR A 48 -2.73 11.10 -3.14
CA TYR A 48 -2.23 9.88 -2.55
C TYR A 48 -3.37 8.93 -2.19
N ILE A 49 -3.00 7.68 -1.98
CA ILE A 49 -3.88 6.62 -1.48
C ILE A 49 -3.20 6.00 -0.26
N ALA A 50 -4.00 5.61 0.74
CA ALA A 50 -3.56 4.90 1.93
C ALA A 50 -4.17 3.50 1.96
N PHE A 51 -3.37 2.52 2.33
CA PHE A 51 -3.78 1.15 2.60
C PHE A 51 -3.41 0.79 4.03
N GLU A 52 -4.42 0.58 4.86
CA GLU A 52 -4.25 0.08 6.22
C GLU A 52 -4.09 -1.44 6.16
N LEU A 53 -2.97 -1.98 6.62
CA LEU A 53 -2.61 -3.39 6.42
C LEU A 53 -3.49 -4.38 7.20
N HIS A 54 -4.26 -3.89 8.18
CA HIS A 54 -5.23 -4.67 8.95
C HIS A 54 -6.62 -4.73 8.29
N LEU A 55 -6.84 -3.95 7.23
CA LEU A 55 -8.10 -3.92 6.47
C LEU A 55 -7.91 -4.60 5.12
N PRO A 56 -8.95 -5.26 4.56
CA PRO A 56 -8.90 -5.75 3.18
C PRO A 56 -8.68 -4.61 2.19
N ILE A 57 -8.07 -4.89 1.04
CA ILE A 57 -7.96 -3.92 -0.04
C ILE A 57 -9.37 -3.45 -0.44
N PRO A 58 -9.63 -2.13 -0.45
CA PRO A 58 -10.96 -1.64 -0.77
C PRO A 58 -11.25 -1.79 -2.27
N LYS A 59 -12.48 -2.18 -2.60
CA LYS A 59 -12.95 -2.31 -3.99
C LYS A 59 -12.89 -0.97 -4.74
N HIS A 60 -13.20 0.11 -4.02
CA HIS A 60 -13.15 1.48 -4.52
C HIS A 60 -12.12 2.26 -3.74
N ILE A 61 -11.15 2.81 -4.46
CA ILE A 61 -10.04 3.55 -3.86
C ILE A 61 -10.42 5.01 -3.71
N GLN A 62 -10.22 5.53 -2.50
CA GLN A 62 -10.35 6.96 -2.22
C GLN A 62 -9.01 7.65 -2.48
N TYR A 63 -9.00 8.60 -3.40
CA TYR A 63 -7.86 9.47 -3.66
C TYR A 63 -7.96 10.70 -2.76
N LYS A 64 -6.88 11.02 -2.05
CA LYS A 64 -6.78 12.17 -1.16
C LYS A 64 -5.86 13.21 -1.79
N SER A 65 -6.30 14.48 -1.82
CA SER A 65 -5.51 15.58 -2.39
C SER A 65 -4.33 15.93 -1.49
N LEU A 66 -3.18 16.22 -2.09
CA LEU A 66 -2.01 16.76 -1.40
C LEU A 66 -2.02 18.30 -1.32
N LEU A 67 -2.84 18.99 -2.12
CA LEU A 67 -2.84 20.46 -2.23
C LEU A 67 -3.54 21.18 -1.08
N HIS A 68 -4.48 20.52 -0.40
CA HIS A 68 -5.27 21.11 0.70
C HIS A 68 -5.17 20.24 1.95
N GLY A 69 -4.04 20.36 2.68
CA GLY A 69 -3.79 19.59 3.90
C GLY A 69 -2.85 18.39 3.76
N GLY A 70 -2.27 18.15 2.58
CA GLY A 70 -1.16 17.21 2.38
C GLY A 70 -1.36 15.81 2.99
N PHE A 71 -0.26 15.20 3.40
CA PHE A 71 -0.31 14.27 4.52
C PHE A 71 -0.46 15.14 5.77
N ASN A 72 -1.58 15.07 6.48
CA ASN A 72 -1.71 15.64 7.83
C ASN A 72 -0.74 14.90 8.77
N TYR A 73 0.54 15.23 8.67
CA TYR A 73 1.63 14.64 9.41
C TYR A 73 2.21 15.70 10.33
N ASN A 74 2.04 15.49 11.62
CA ASN A 74 2.74 16.23 12.65
C ASN A 74 3.94 15.40 13.14
N PRO A 75 5.18 15.77 12.78
CA PRO A 75 6.37 15.02 13.18
C PRO A 75 6.58 14.93 14.70
N GLU A 76 5.95 15.79 15.50
CA GLU A 76 6.07 15.76 16.96
C GLU A 76 5.17 14.70 17.62
N THR A 77 4.07 14.31 16.97
CA THR A 77 3.04 13.43 17.57
C THR A 77 2.75 12.18 16.77
N ASP A 78 3.03 12.18 15.46
CA ASP A 78 2.64 11.12 14.55
C ASP A 78 3.76 10.10 14.35
N ILE A 79 3.38 8.87 14.02
CA ILE A 79 4.34 7.82 13.68
C ILE A 79 5.12 8.26 12.44
N PRO A 80 6.47 8.14 12.44
CA PRO A 80 7.30 8.57 11.33
C PRO A 80 6.84 8.00 9.98
N ILE A 81 6.72 8.90 9.01
CA ILE A 81 6.47 8.55 7.61
C ILE A 81 7.81 8.57 6.89
N THR A 82 8.28 7.41 6.44
CA THR A 82 9.57 7.29 5.76
C THR A 82 9.37 6.90 4.30
N HIS A 83 10.13 7.55 3.41
CA HIS A 83 10.18 7.21 1.99
C HIS A 83 11.19 6.11 1.73
N TYR A 84 10.81 5.06 1.02
CA TYR A 84 11.65 3.90 0.80
C TYR A 84 11.73 3.47 -0.67
N GLN A 85 12.85 2.85 -1.00
CA GLN A 85 12.96 2.05 -2.21
C GLN A 85 12.03 0.83 -2.11
N ILE A 86 11.47 0.41 -3.24
CA ILE A 86 10.47 -0.66 -3.31
C ILE A 86 10.94 -1.97 -2.67
N LYS A 87 12.23 -2.32 -2.81
CA LYS A 87 12.83 -3.52 -2.18
C LYS A 87 12.73 -3.47 -0.66
N ARG A 88 12.99 -2.29 -0.06
CA ARG A 88 12.85 -2.10 1.39
C ARG A 88 11.39 -2.08 1.81
N VAL A 89 10.51 -1.47 1.01
CA VAL A 89 9.06 -1.53 1.26
C VAL A 89 8.58 -2.98 1.33
N ILE A 90 8.94 -3.81 0.35
CA ILE A 90 8.54 -5.22 0.29
C ILE A 90 9.07 -5.98 1.51
N ARG A 91 10.34 -5.81 1.88
CA ARG A 91 10.91 -6.41 3.09
C ARG A 91 10.10 -6.03 4.34
N ASN A 92 9.79 -4.74 4.52
CA ASN A 92 9.05 -4.27 5.69
C ASN A 92 7.62 -4.85 5.68
N LEU A 93 6.96 -4.89 4.53
CA LEU A 93 5.65 -5.52 4.36
C LEU A 93 5.69 -7.01 4.70
N GLU A 94 6.68 -7.77 4.22
CA GLU A 94 6.86 -9.18 4.55
C GLU A 94 7.04 -9.40 6.05
N ASN A 95 7.88 -8.58 6.68
CA ASN A 95 8.09 -8.61 8.12
C ASN A 95 6.83 -8.24 8.92
N SER A 96 5.88 -7.53 8.29
CA SER A 96 4.65 -7.07 8.92
C SER A 96 3.51 -8.07 8.85
N LYS A 97 3.70 -9.20 8.15
CA LYS A 97 2.73 -10.31 8.17
C LYS A 97 2.53 -10.73 9.63
N PHE A 98 1.26 -10.79 10.06
CA PHE A 98 0.84 -11.12 11.43
C PHE A 98 1.13 -10.08 12.53
N TYR A 99 1.74 -8.93 12.23
CA TYR A 99 1.95 -7.87 13.21
C TYR A 99 0.64 -7.14 13.55
N ARG A 100 0.31 -6.99 14.86
CA ARG A 100 -0.86 -6.24 15.39
C ARG A 100 -2.16 -6.42 14.56
N ASN A 101 -2.50 -7.65 14.21
CA ASN A 101 -3.69 -8.01 13.41
C ASN A 101 -3.69 -7.55 11.94
N ASN A 102 -2.50 -7.28 11.37
CA ASN A 102 -2.35 -7.14 9.93
C ASN A 102 -2.85 -8.39 9.20
N LYS A 103 -3.48 -8.19 8.04
CA LYS A 103 -3.97 -9.25 7.18
C LYS A 103 -2.89 -9.63 6.19
N SER A 104 -2.35 -10.83 6.33
CA SER A 104 -1.31 -11.34 5.42
C SER A 104 -1.78 -11.35 3.97
N GLU A 105 -3.06 -11.60 3.70
CA GLU A 105 -3.63 -11.56 2.35
C GLU A 105 -3.58 -10.15 1.74
N THR A 106 -3.86 -9.12 2.55
CA THR A 106 -3.76 -7.73 2.11
C THR A 106 -2.32 -7.37 1.79
N ILE A 107 -1.40 -7.78 2.67
CA ILE A 107 0.04 -7.58 2.47
C ILE A 107 0.52 -8.27 1.18
N ASP A 108 0.12 -9.52 0.95
CA ASP A 108 0.49 -10.29 -0.24
C ASP A 108 -0.02 -9.61 -1.53
N GLU A 109 -1.27 -9.16 -1.54
CA GLU A 109 -1.85 -8.43 -2.68
C GLU A 109 -1.11 -7.10 -2.94
N LEU A 110 -0.73 -6.37 -1.89
CA LEU A 110 0.05 -5.15 -2.01
C LEU A 110 1.49 -5.42 -2.51
N ILE A 111 2.12 -6.51 -2.07
CA ILE A 111 3.45 -6.91 -2.59
C ILE A 111 3.36 -7.24 -4.08
N VAL A 112 2.33 -7.94 -4.54
CA VAL A 112 2.10 -8.22 -5.98
C VAL A 112 1.90 -6.92 -6.76
N LEU A 113 1.14 -5.96 -6.22
CA LEU A 113 0.96 -4.64 -6.81
C LEU A 113 2.29 -3.91 -6.94
N LEU A 114 3.08 -3.85 -5.85
CA LEU A 114 4.37 -3.17 -5.82
C LEU A 114 5.37 -3.80 -6.81
N ASN A 115 5.47 -5.12 -6.86
CA ASN A 115 6.34 -5.81 -7.82
C ASN A 115 5.96 -5.55 -9.28
N SER A 116 4.72 -5.12 -9.55
CA SER A 116 4.26 -4.75 -10.90
C SER A 116 4.61 -3.31 -11.28
N MET A 117 5.14 -2.49 -10.35
CA MET A 117 5.46 -1.08 -10.60
C MET A 117 6.80 -0.95 -11.32
N SER A 118 6.79 -0.22 -12.43
CA SER A 118 7.98 0.07 -13.24
C SER A 118 8.77 1.28 -12.77
N CYS A 119 8.23 2.09 -11.85
CA CYS A 119 8.72 3.45 -11.55
C CYS A 119 10.04 3.56 -10.76
N PHE A 120 10.74 2.46 -10.46
CA PHE A 120 11.95 2.49 -9.61
C PHE A 120 13.12 1.64 -10.11
N LEU A 121 13.12 1.26 -11.39
CA LEU A 121 14.32 0.84 -12.12
C LEU A 121 15.06 2.08 -12.64
#